data_AF-A0A3L7SVT4-F1
#
_entry.id   AF-A0A3L7SVT4-F1
#
_cell.length_a   1.000
_cell.length_b   1.000
_cell.length_c   1.000
_cell.angle_alpha   90.00
_cell.angle_beta   90.00
_cell.angle_gamma   90.00
#
_symmetry.space_group_name_H-M   'P 1'
#
loop_
_entity.id
_entity.type
_entity.pdbx_description
1 polymer ?
#
loop_
_entity_poly.entity_id
_entity_poly.type
_entity_poly.pdbx_seq_one_letter_code
_entity_poly.pdbx_strand_id
1 'polypeptide(L)'
;MKVISDPKVYLMGKQMINDGTLNQFLEDHGVSWHSDTEVAGEYLTEVAGRVCYMSFAKPRPGGNHAYIEHILEVGHGSVLEHAVWSFVFTGVSRSLTHELVRHRAGMGYSQLSQRYVDESVAEYVEPDCI
;
A
#
# COMPACT_ATOMS: atom_id res chain seq x y z
N MET A 1 7.09 -35.01 5.04
CA MET A 1 5.99 -34.01 5.00
C MET A 1 6.41 -32.84 5.86
N LYS A 2 6.44 -31.63 5.31
CA LYS A 2 6.79 -30.41 6.05
C LYS A 2 5.50 -29.68 6.40
N VAL A 3 5.30 -29.41 7.68
CA VAL A 3 4.14 -28.67 8.22
C VAL A 3 4.61 -27.28 8.62
N ILE A 4 3.80 -26.27 8.28
CA ILE A 4 4.04 -24.86 8.57
C ILE A 4 2.93 -24.39 9.50
N SER A 5 3.33 -23.88 10.66
CA SER A 5 2.45 -23.22 11.65
C SER A 5 2.45 -21.70 11.49
N ASP A 6 3.55 -21.13 11.00
CA ASP A 6 3.76 -19.68 10.99
C ASP A 6 3.86 -19.13 9.56
N PRO A 7 2.85 -18.36 9.08
CA PRO A 7 2.95 -17.71 7.79
C PRO A 7 4.03 -16.63 7.82
N LYS A 8 4.65 -16.39 6.66
CA LYS A 8 5.61 -15.29 6.49
C LYS A 8 5.11 -14.30 5.46
N VAL A 9 5.33 -13.03 5.75
CA VAL A 9 4.96 -11.89 4.89
C VAL A 9 6.21 -11.09 4.59
N TYR A 10 6.41 -10.77 3.32
CA TYR A 10 7.54 -9.99 2.84
C TYR A 10 7.03 -8.78 2.09
N LEU A 11 7.49 -7.58 2.47
CA LEU A 11 7.24 -6.36 1.71
C LEU A 11 8.24 -6.30 0.54
N MET A 12 7.72 -6.42 -0.69
CA MET A 12 8.52 -6.43 -1.92
C MET A 12 8.57 -5.07 -2.61
N GLY A 13 7.54 -4.25 -2.44
CA GLY A 13 7.46 -2.96 -3.12
C GLY A 13 6.63 -1.94 -2.35
N LYS A 14 7.09 -0.70 -2.41
CA LYS A 14 6.41 0.49 -1.87
C LYS A 14 6.80 1.71 -2.73
N GLN A 15 6.07 2.80 -2.58
CA GLN A 15 6.33 4.06 -3.29
C GLN A 15 7.69 4.65 -2.91
N MET A 16 8.21 5.47 -3.82
CA MET A 16 9.24 6.46 -3.56
C MET A 16 8.76 7.80 -4.08
N ILE A 17 9.18 8.88 -3.43
CA ILE A 17 8.94 10.24 -3.92
C ILE A 17 10.01 10.58 -4.95
N ASN A 18 9.59 11.22 -6.03
CA ASN A 18 10.50 11.90 -6.94
C ASN A 18 10.48 13.39 -6.63
N ASP A 19 11.34 13.80 -5.70
CA ASP A 19 11.38 15.18 -5.21
C ASP A 19 11.69 16.18 -6.33
N GLY A 20 12.55 15.80 -7.29
CA GLY A 20 12.90 16.67 -8.41
C GLY A 20 11.67 17.05 -9.25
N THR A 21 10.86 16.07 -9.63
CA THR A 21 9.64 16.32 -10.40
C THR A 21 8.57 17.03 -9.58
N LEU A 22 8.44 16.70 -8.28
CA LEU A 22 7.48 17.37 -7.40
C LEU A 22 7.86 18.85 -7.22
N ASN A 23 9.13 19.15 -6.97
CA ASN A 23 9.60 20.52 -6.80
C ASN A 23 9.40 21.33 -8.08
N GLN A 24 9.69 20.75 -9.25
CA GLN A 24 9.39 21.40 -10.53
C GLN A 24 7.90 21.73 -10.66
N PHE A 25 7.01 20.78 -10.32
CA PHE A 25 5.56 21.03 -10.33
C PHE A 25 5.15 22.17 -9.40
N LEU A 26 5.71 22.23 -8.19
CA LEU A 26 5.42 23.30 -7.23
C LEU A 26 5.93 24.66 -7.72
N GLU A 27 7.14 24.71 -8.28
CA GLU A 27 7.74 25.90 -8.89
C GLU A 27 6.92 26.44 -10.06
N ASP A 28 6.49 25.55 -10.97
CA ASP A 28 5.66 25.90 -12.13
C ASP A 28 4.33 26.56 -11.71
N HIS A 29 3.85 26.26 -10.50
CA HIS A 29 2.62 26.82 -9.93
C HIS A 29 2.88 27.93 -8.90
N GLY A 30 4.14 28.36 -8.72
CA GLY A 30 4.52 29.45 -7.83
C GLY A 30 4.25 29.17 -6.35
N VAL A 31 4.24 27.90 -5.93
CA VAL A 31 4.03 27.49 -4.55
C VAL A 31 5.28 26.81 -3.99
N SER A 32 5.49 26.93 -2.69
CA SER A 32 6.51 26.18 -1.95
C SER A 32 5.84 25.41 -0.84
N TRP A 33 6.09 24.10 -0.79
CA TRP A 33 5.50 23.19 0.17
C TRP A 33 6.37 21.96 0.34
N HIS A 34 6.34 21.41 1.55
CA HIS A 34 6.93 20.12 1.89
C HIS A 34 6.05 19.44 2.94
N SER A 35 5.98 18.11 2.92
CA SER A 35 5.34 17.33 3.99
C SER A 35 6.31 17.06 5.13
N ASP A 36 5.83 16.87 6.34
CA ASP A 36 6.65 16.52 7.51
C ASP A 36 6.80 15.00 7.72
N THR A 37 6.23 14.17 6.84
CA THR A 37 6.44 12.71 6.84
C THR A 37 7.57 12.27 5.92
N GLU A 38 8.32 11.26 6.35
CA GLU A 38 9.30 10.55 5.51
C GLU A 38 8.68 9.31 4.81
N VAL A 39 7.42 8.99 5.11
CA VAL A 39 6.72 7.82 4.53
C VAL A 39 6.12 8.21 3.18
N ALA A 40 6.71 7.69 2.10
CA ALA A 40 6.30 8.05 0.73
C ALA A 40 4.80 7.84 0.43
N GLY A 41 4.15 6.83 1.02
CA GLY A 41 2.71 6.62 0.83
C GLY A 41 1.85 7.72 1.44
N GLU A 42 2.20 8.16 2.65
CA GLU A 42 1.53 9.28 3.35
C GLU A 42 1.79 10.60 2.63
N TYR A 43 3.03 10.80 2.18
CA TYR A 43 3.43 11.97 1.43
C TYR A 43 2.64 12.07 0.11
N LEU A 44 2.57 10.98 -0.68
CA LEU A 44 1.81 10.97 -1.94
C LEU A 44 0.32 11.16 -1.74
N THR A 45 -0.22 10.62 -0.65
CA THR A 45 -1.63 10.83 -0.26
C THR A 45 -1.91 12.31 -0.03
N GLU A 46 -1.05 13.00 0.72
CA GLU A 46 -1.20 14.44 0.96
C GLU A 46 -1.01 15.24 -0.32
N VAL A 47 -0.01 14.91 -1.16
CA VAL A 47 0.15 15.53 -2.49
C VAL A 47 -1.11 15.39 -3.32
N ALA A 48 -1.67 14.17 -3.43
CA ALA A 48 -2.88 13.91 -4.20
C ALA A 48 -4.07 14.75 -3.69
N GLY A 49 -4.29 14.78 -2.37
CA GLY A 49 -5.33 15.62 -1.77
C GLY A 49 -5.12 17.12 -2.01
N ARG A 50 -3.87 17.59 -1.93
CA ARG A 50 -3.53 19.00 -2.19
C ARG A 50 -3.69 19.38 -3.65
N VAL A 51 -3.40 18.48 -4.60
CA VAL A 51 -3.63 18.71 -6.03
C VAL A 51 -5.10 18.97 -6.33
N CYS A 52 -6.04 18.24 -5.71
CA CYS A 52 -7.49 18.43 -5.93
C CYS A 52 -7.98 19.87 -5.67
N TYR A 53 -7.29 20.61 -4.80
CA TYR A 53 -7.67 21.96 -4.39
C TYR A 53 -6.54 23.00 -4.55
N MET A 54 -5.42 22.62 -5.18
CA MET A 54 -4.16 23.38 -5.22
C MET A 54 -3.80 24.03 -3.87
N SER A 55 -3.95 23.29 -2.77
CA SER A 55 -3.91 23.83 -1.40
C SER A 55 -2.51 23.80 -0.75
N PHE A 56 -1.44 23.69 -1.55
CA PHE A 56 -0.05 23.60 -1.08
C PHE A 56 0.41 24.78 -0.22
N ALA A 57 -0.02 26.01 -0.54
CA ALA A 57 0.35 27.21 0.22
C ALA A 57 -0.38 27.34 1.58
N LYS A 58 -1.32 26.44 1.90
CA LYS A 58 -2.11 26.46 3.14
C LYS A 58 -1.80 25.20 3.95
N PRO A 59 -0.75 25.20 4.78
CA PRO A 59 -0.43 24.06 5.63
C PRO A 59 -1.58 23.82 6.62
N ARG A 60 -1.86 22.55 6.89
CA ARG A 60 -2.84 22.19 7.92
C ARG A 60 -2.12 22.17 9.27
N PRO A 61 -2.64 22.86 10.31
CA PRO A 61 -2.12 22.71 11.66
C PRO A 61 -2.16 21.23 12.06
N GLY A 62 -1.03 20.68 12.53
CA GLY A 62 -0.89 19.26 12.87
C GLY A 62 -0.23 18.40 11.77
N GLY A 63 0.23 19.00 10.67
CA GLY A 63 1.09 18.33 9.69
C GLY A 63 0.37 17.29 8.84
N ASN A 64 1.13 16.37 8.25
CA ASN A 64 0.64 15.29 7.40
C ASN A 64 -0.35 14.38 8.12
N HIS A 65 -0.07 14.05 9.39
CA HIS A 65 -0.92 13.19 10.19
C HIS A 65 -2.34 13.75 10.32
N ALA A 66 -2.48 15.01 10.75
CA ALA A 66 -3.77 15.69 10.85
C ALA A 66 -4.46 15.90 9.48
N TYR A 67 -3.68 15.92 8.39
CA TYR A 67 -4.21 15.96 7.03
C TYR A 67 -4.85 14.62 6.64
N ILE A 68 -4.15 13.50 6.87
CA ILE A 68 -4.66 12.15 6.55
C ILE A 68 -5.85 11.80 7.44
N GLU A 69 -5.80 12.08 8.74
CA GLU A 69 -6.94 11.86 9.64
C GLU A 69 -8.20 12.56 9.11
N HIS A 70 -8.05 13.81 8.68
CA HIS A 70 -9.19 14.54 8.13
C HIS A 70 -9.70 13.96 6.81
N ILE A 71 -8.81 13.51 5.92
CA ILE A 71 -9.20 12.82 4.68
C ILE A 71 -10.08 11.60 5.01
N LEU A 72 -9.73 10.86 6.06
CA LEU A 72 -10.52 9.72 6.55
C LEU A 72 -11.87 10.16 7.13
N GLU A 73 -11.88 11.20 7.97
CA GLU A 73 -13.11 11.75 8.58
C GLU A 73 -14.15 12.19 7.55
N VAL A 74 -13.70 12.85 6.47
CA VAL A 74 -14.60 13.36 5.42
C VAL A 74 -14.86 12.35 4.30
N GLY A 75 -14.24 11.17 4.35
CA GLY A 75 -14.47 10.08 3.40
C GLY A 75 -13.88 10.32 2.00
N HIS A 76 -12.82 11.13 1.87
CA HIS A 76 -12.14 11.38 0.59
C HIS A 76 -11.16 10.24 0.24
N GLY A 77 -11.65 8.99 0.19
CA GLY A 77 -10.80 7.81 0.11
C GLY A 77 -9.96 7.64 -1.17
N SER A 78 -10.33 8.31 -2.28
CA SER A 78 -9.62 8.14 -3.56
C SER A 78 -8.15 8.58 -3.50
N VAL A 79 -7.79 9.53 -2.63
CA VAL A 79 -6.39 9.97 -2.51
C VAL A 79 -5.50 8.92 -1.87
N LEU A 80 -6.08 7.96 -1.12
CA LEU A 80 -5.36 6.85 -0.50
C LEU A 80 -4.92 5.80 -1.53
N GLU A 81 -5.57 5.77 -2.70
CA GLU A 81 -5.26 4.82 -3.78
C GLU A 81 -3.88 5.07 -4.43
N HIS A 82 -3.27 6.23 -4.18
CA HIS A 82 -1.94 6.56 -4.65
C HIS A 82 -0.82 5.85 -3.87
N ALA A 83 -1.14 5.28 -2.70
CA ALA A 83 -0.23 4.48 -1.90
C ALA A 83 -0.52 2.99 -2.11
N VAL A 84 0.47 2.25 -2.62
CA VAL A 84 0.35 0.86 -3.11
C VAL A 84 1.51 0.02 -2.56
N TRP A 85 1.20 -1.08 -1.91
CA TRP A 85 2.21 -2.02 -1.42
C TRP A 85 2.13 -3.34 -2.16
N SER A 86 3.28 -3.93 -2.42
CA SER A 86 3.39 -5.27 -2.96
C SER A 86 3.96 -6.20 -1.90
N PHE A 87 3.20 -7.25 -1.58
CA PHE A 87 3.58 -8.24 -0.59
C PHE A 87 3.71 -9.62 -1.21
N VAL A 88 4.59 -10.44 -0.64
CA VAL A 88 4.63 -11.87 -0.88
C VAL A 88 4.25 -12.59 0.41
N PHE A 89 3.28 -13.48 0.31
CA PHE A 89 2.81 -14.33 1.39
C PHE A 89 3.30 -15.75 1.13
N THR A 90 3.92 -16.38 2.13
CA THR A 90 4.36 -17.79 2.07
C THR A 90 3.91 -18.52 3.33
N GLY A 91 3.79 -19.85 3.25
CA GLY A 91 3.27 -20.63 4.38
C GLY A 91 1.79 -20.36 4.65
N VAL A 92 1.03 -19.98 3.61
CA VAL A 92 -0.42 -19.76 3.68
C VAL A 92 -1.15 -20.87 2.94
N SER A 93 -2.31 -21.25 3.46
CA SER A 93 -3.10 -22.36 2.89
C SER A 93 -3.79 -21.97 1.59
N ARG A 94 -4.12 -22.97 0.76
CA ARG A 94 -4.92 -22.76 -0.44
C ARG A 94 -6.33 -22.25 -0.11
N SER A 95 -6.93 -22.72 0.98
CA SER A 95 -8.23 -22.23 1.46
C SER A 95 -8.16 -20.74 1.82
N LEU A 96 -7.11 -20.29 2.52
CA LEU A 96 -6.90 -18.87 2.79
C LEU A 96 -6.82 -18.07 1.50
N THR A 97 -6.01 -18.51 0.53
CA THR A 97 -5.89 -17.79 -0.74
C THR A 97 -7.19 -17.78 -1.55
N HIS A 98 -8.07 -18.78 -1.37
CA HIS A 98 -9.35 -18.85 -2.06
C HIS A 98 -10.32 -17.76 -1.58
N GLU A 99 -10.27 -17.40 -0.29
CA GLU A 99 -10.98 -16.24 0.27
C GLU A 99 -10.26 -14.93 -0.07
N LEU A 100 -8.92 -14.90 0.02
CA LEU A 100 -8.14 -13.69 -0.22
C LEU A 100 -8.37 -13.10 -1.62
N VAL A 101 -8.42 -13.94 -2.67
CA VAL A 101 -8.61 -13.47 -4.05
C VAL A 101 -10.01 -12.91 -4.34
N ARG A 102 -10.94 -12.97 -3.37
CA ARG A 102 -12.28 -12.37 -3.47
C ARG A 102 -12.24 -10.85 -3.27
N HIS A 103 -11.18 -10.31 -2.69
CA HIS A 103 -10.95 -8.88 -2.55
C HIS A 103 -10.48 -8.30 -3.89
N ARG A 104 -11.38 -7.69 -4.66
CA ARG A 104 -11.11 -7.29 -6.06
C ARG A 104 -10.58 -5.87 -6.23
N ALA A 105 -11.08 -4.93 -5.43
CA ALA A 105 -10.74 -3.51 -5.59
C ALA A 105 -9.30 -3.25 -5.16
N GLY A 106 -8.49 -2.64 -6.03
CA GLY A 106 -7.11 -2.27 -5.75
C GLY A 106 -6.12 -3.45 -5.62
N MET A 107 -6.53 -4.68 -5.94
CA MET A 107 -5.71 -5.87 -5.72
C MET A 107 -5.24 -6.49 -7.03
N GLY A 108 -3.93 -6.78 -7.10
CA GLY A 108 -3.31 -7.55 -8.18
C GLY A 108 -2.69 -8.83 -7.62
N TYR A 109 -3.23 -9.99 -7.99
CA TYR A 109 -2.75 -11.28 -7.49
C TYR A 109 -1.89 -12.01 -8.51
N SER A 110 -0.75 -12.52 -8.05
CA SER A 110 0.02 -13.55 -8.72
C SER A 110 0.24 -14.68 -7.73
N GLN A 111 -0.21 -15.88 -8.07
CA GLN A 111 -0.18 -17.04 -7.18
C GLN A 111 0.60 -18.18 -7.82
N LEU A 112 1.32 -18.94 -6.97
CA LEU A 112 1.94 -20.20 -7.37
C LEU A 112 0.92 -21.09 -8.09
N SER A 113 1.34 -21.61 -9.24
CA SER A 113 0.47 -22.43 -10.09
C SER A 113 0.75 -23.91 -9.90
N GLN A 114 -0.22 -24.63 -9.34
CA GLN A 114 -0.17 -26.09 -9.20
C GLN A 114 -0.22 -26.83 -10.56
N ARG A 115 -0.46 -26.10 -11.66
CA ARG A 115 -0.40 -26.65 -13.03
C ARG A 115 1.03 -26.71 -13.58
N TYR A 116 1.95 -25.95 -13.00
CA TYR A 116 3.31 -25.77 -13.52
C TYR A 116 4.40 -26.06 -12.50
N VAL A 117 4.13 -25.87 -11.21
CA VAL A 117 5.08 -26.18 -10.14
C VAL A 117 4.89 -27.62 -9.69
N ASP A 118 5.99 -28.35 -9.57
CA ASP A 118 5.98 -29.70 -8.99
C ASP A 118 5.66 -29.63 -7.49
N GLU A 119 4.62 -30.34 -7.09
CA GLU A 119 4.15 -30.43 -5.71
C GLU A 119 4.38 -31.84 -5.11
N SER A 120 5.27 -32.64 -5.70
CA SER A 120 5.68 -33.95 -5.16
C SER A 120 6.18 -33.89 -3.71
N VAL A 121 6.70 -32.73 -3.28
CA VAL A 121 7.10 -32.43 -1.89
C VAL A 121 6.35 -31.20 -1.36
N ALA A 122 5.03 -31.17 -1.52
CA ALA A 122 4.20 -30.06 -1.02
C ALA A 122 4.36 -29.86 0.49
N GLU A 123 4.32 -28.58 0.89
CA GLU A 123 4.23 -28.15 2.28
C GLU A 123 2.75 -28.03 2.68
N TYR A 124 2.45 -28.30 3.95
CA TYR A 124 1.10 -28.21 4.49
C TYR A 124 1.04 -27.13 5.57
N VAL A 125 -0.09 -26.43 5.64
CA VAL A 125 -0.31 -25.39 6.66
C VAL A 125 -1.27 -25.94 7.71
N GLU A 126 -0.86 -25.88 8.97
CA GLU A 126 -1.66 -26.30 10.13
C GLU A 126 -2.60 -25.17 10.55
N PRO A 127 -3.91 -25.43 10.73
CA PRO A 127 -4.82 -24.46 11.34
C PRO A 127 -4.51 -24.23 12.82
N ASP A 128 -4.54 -22.96 13.26
CA ASP A 128 -4.25 -22.56 14.66
C ASP A 128 -5.13 -23.22 15.74
N CYS A 129 -6.26 -23.83 15.36
CA CYS A 129 -7.20 -24.43 16.30
C CYS A 129 -6.94 -25.90 16.66
N ILE A 130 -5.87 -26.49 16.12
CA ILE A 130 -5.43 -27.87 16.36
C ILE A 130 -4.28 -27.85 17.38
#